data_AF-R5CHU8-F1
#
_entry.id   AF-R5CHU8-F1
#
_cell.length_a   1.000
_cell.length_b   1.000
_cell.length_c   1.000
_cell.angle_alpha   90.00
_cell.angle_beta   90.00
_cell.angle_gamma   90.00
#
_symmetry.space_group_name_H-M   'P 1'
#
loop_
_entity.id
_entity.type
_entity.pdbx_description
1 polymer ?
#
loop_
_entity_poly.entity_id
_entity_poly.type
_entity_poly.pdbx_seq_one_letter_code
_entity_poly.pdbx_strand_id
1 'polypeptide(L)'
;MRRNVIIMTVLAAALGLAACNGGKDAASGSNYISEAEQQVALEQHPLFGEVPSLQKRQAKALDLLDDALDAERDAVRAKADNDNYEEVTAKVKELDAEQEATAKEIEQYFTTKIDEAMKGLTGKEIPVEPDAKTYSAAKATIVGYKHAGGGNGNIVVNASFTAARQLKTLGSKYTQVSWNWIGASGERTGSGIRQFDTPFESGEEVKLDSITVPDIDISKISFTDD
;
A
#
# COMPACT_ATOMS: atom_id res chain seq x y z
N MET A 1 -25.88 -27.55 -15.42
CA MET A 1 -25.18 -27.93 -14.18
C MET A 1 -23.83 -28.56 -14.52
N ARG A 2 -22.73 -27.79 -14.45
CA ARG A 2 -21.37 -28.30 -14.23
C ARG A 2 -20.59 -27.21 -13.50
N ARG A 3 -20.32 -27.44 -12.21
CA ARG A 3 -19.46 -26.62 -11.35
C ARG A 3 -18.02 -27.00 -11.67
N ASN A 4 -17.21 -26.06 -12.16
CA ASN A 4 -15.77 -26.20 -12.16
C ASN A 4 -15.24 -25.55 -10.87
N VAL A 5 -15.07 -26.37 -9.85
CA VAL A 5 -14.29 -26.05 -8.66
C VAL A 5 -12.87 -26.55 -8.96
N ILE A 6 -11.90 -25.65 -9.10
CA ILE A 6 -10.49 -26.03 -9.11
C ILE A 6 -10.00 -25.86 -7.67
N ILE A 7 -9.84 -27.00 -7.01
CA ILE A 7 -9.13 -27.20 -5.74
C ILE A 7 -7.68 -27.57 -6.09
N MET A 8 -6.77 -27.24 -5.17
CA MET A 8 -5.33 -27.60 -5.09
C MET A 8 -4.39 -26.52 -5.62
N THR A 9 -3.39 -26.07 -4.87
CA THR A 9 -2.55 -26.86 -3.95
C THR A 9 -2.01 -25.96 -2.83
N VAL A 10 -2.31 -26.28 -1.57
CA VAL A 10 -1.59 -25.74 -0.41
C VAL A 10 -0.28 -26.51 -0.34
N LEU A 11 0.80 -25.92 -0.87
CA LEU A 11 2.14 -26.43 -0.63
C LEU A 11 2.56 -25.95 0.76
N ALA A 12 2.38 -26.81 1.75
CA ALA A 12 3.00 -26.67 3.05
C ALA A 12 4.51 -26.77 2.89
N ALA A 13 5.18 -25.64 2.66
CA ALA A 13 6.61 -25.53 2.89
C ALA A 13 6.81 -25.45 4.40
N ALA A 14 7.31 -26.54 4.97
CA ALA A 14 7.77 -26.58 6.34
C ALA A 14 8.76 -25.42 6.57
N LEU A 15 8.39 -24.52 7.47
CA LEU A 15 9.28 -23.54 8.10
C LEU A 15 10.33 -24.33 8.91
N GLY A 16 11.33 -24.83 8.21
CA GLY A 16 12.60 -25.17 8.80
C GLY A 16 13.35 -23.88 9.03
N LEU A 17 13.20 -23.30 10.22
CA LEU A 17 14.18 -22.39 10.82
C LEU A 17 15.49 -23.18 11.00
N ALA A 18 16.18 -23.43 9.89
CA ALA A 18 17.53 -23.94 9.91
C ALA A 18 18.45 -22.76 10.22
N ALA A 19 18.69 -22.58 11.52
CA ALA A 19 19.93 -22.00 11.99
C ALA A 19 21.09 -22.82 11.39
N CYS A 20 21.62 -22.37 10.25
CA CYS A 20 22.87 -22.84 9.70
C CYS A 20 23.91 -21.73 9.95
N ASN A 21 24.75 -21.97 10.95
CA ASN A 21 25.95 -21.20 11.24
C ASN A 21 26.81 -21.02 9.98
N GLY A 22 27.06 -19.76 9.61
CA GLY A 22 28.05 -19.38 8.61
C GLY A 22 28.20 -17.87 8.56
N GLY A 23 29.05 -17.32 9.44
CA GLY A 23 29.40 -15.91 9.47
C GLY A 23 28.38 -15.06 10.23
N LYS A 24 28.83 -14.41 11.31
CA LYS A 24 28.15 -13.22 11.83
C LYS A 24 28.38 -12.08 10.84
N ASP A 25 27.72 -12.16 9.69
CA ASP A 25 27.45 -10.95 8.94
C ASP A 25 26.36 -10.24 9.74
N ALA A 26 26.61 -8.99 10.14
CA ALA A 26 25.64 -8.12 10.81
C ALA A 26 24.27 -8.27 10.15
N ALA A 27 23.16 -8.07 10.89
CA ALA A 27 21.80 -8.21 10.35
C ALA A 27 21.59 -7.24 9.17
N SER A 28 22.06 -7.65 7.99
CA SER A 28 22.06 -6.82 6.80
C SER A 28 20.63 -6.83 6.27
N GLY A 29 20.13 -5.67 5.87
CA GLY A 29 18.79 -5.58 5.26
C GLY A 29 18.60 -6.58 4.12
N SER A 30 19.68 -6.99 3.45
CA SER A 30 19.69 -7.99 2.37
C SER A 30 19.11 -9.36 2.76
N ASN A 31 19.26 -9.82 4.00
CA ASN A 31 18.71 -11.10 4.44
C ASN A 31 17.18 -11.04 4.49
N TYR A 32 16.63 -10.02 5.16
CA TYR A 32 15.19 -9.82 5.29
C TYR A 32 14.52 -9.52 3.94
N ILE A 33 15.19 -8.77 3.07
CA ILE A 33 14.75 -8.54 1.68
C ILE A 33 14.64 -9.88 0.94
N SER A 34 15.71 -10.68 0.95
CA SER A 34 15.76 -11.94 0.21
C SER A 34 14.70 -12.92 0.69
N GLU A 35 14.49 -13.00 2.00
CA GLU A 35 13.46 -13.85 2.58
C GLU A 35 12.05 -13.36 2.24
N ALA A 36 11.78 -12.05 2.31
CA ALA A 36 10.50 -11.48 1.91
C ALA A 36 10.19 -11.72 0.43
N GLU A 37 11.19 -11.62 -0.46
CA GLU A 37 11.04 -11.89 -1.89
C GLU A 37 10.72 -13.36 -2.19
N GLN A 38 11.17 -14.29 -1.33
CA GLN A 38 10.82 -15.71 -1.42
C GLN A 38 9.42 -16.00 -0.88
N GLN A 39 9.03 -15.35 0.22
CA GLN A 39 7.74 -15.59 0.88
C GLN A 39 6.56 -14.90 0.18
N VAL A 40 6.80 -13.76 -0.46
CA VAL A 40 5.77 -12.98 -1.17
C VAL A 40 6.08 -12.99 -2.67
N ALA A 41 5.21 -13.64 -3.45
CA ALA A 41 5.35 -13.69 -4.90
C ALA A 41 5.20 -12.29 -5.54
N LEU A 42 5.95 -12.05 -6.61
CA LEU A 42 5.76 -10.87 -7.45
C LEU A 42 4.53 -11.10 -8.32
N GLU A 43 3.56 -10.19 -8.26
CA GLU A 43 2.28 -10.32 -8.94
C GLU A 43 2.01 -9.09 -9.80
N GLN A 44 1.57 -9.32 -11.04
CA GLN A 44 1.23 -8.24 -11.97
C GLN A 44 -0.22 -7.79 -11.76
N HIS A 45 -0.42 -6.64 -11.11
CA HIS A 45 -1.73 -6.01 -11.00
C HIS A 45 -2.16 -5.45 -12.37
N PRO A 46 -3.42 -5.65 -12.80
CA PRO A 46 -3.89 -5.20 -14.12
C PRO A 46 -3.77 -3.69 -14.34
N LEU A 47 -3.87 -2.88 -13.27
CA LEU A 47 -3.75 -1.42 -13.37
C LEU A 47 -2.42 -0.86 -12.86
N PHE A 48 -1.80 -1.53 -11.88
CA PHE A 48 -0.70 -0.97 -11.09
C PHE A 48 0.60 -1.77 -11.24
N GLY A 49 0.63 -2.71 -12.18
CA GLY A 49 1.75 -3.60 -12.38
C GLY A 49 2.23 -4.26 -11.09
N GLU A 50 3.53 -4.31 -10.89
CA GLU A 50 4.13 -5.01 -9.75
C GLU A 50 4.06 -4.23 -8.43
N VAL A 51 3.66 -2.94 -8.46
CA VAL A 51 3.74 -2.03 -7.30
C VAL A 51 3.10 -2.59 -6.02
N PRO A 52 1.88 -3.16 -6.06
CA PRO A 52 1.26 -3.72 -4.85
C PRO A 52 2.07 -4.89 -4.27
N SER A 53 2.62 -5.76 -5.11
CA SER A 53 3.43 -6.90 -4.64
C SER A 53 4.78 -6.46 -4.08
N LEU A 54 5.38 -5.39 -4.61
CA LEU A 54 6.59 -4.78 -4.05
C LEU A 54 6.33 -4.16 -2.67
N GLN A 55 5.18 -3.52 -2.48
CA GLN A 55 4.76 -2.98 -1.17
C GLN A 55 4.55 -4.10 -0.15
N LYS A 56 3.89 -5.21 -0.55
CA LYS A 56 3.73 -6.39 0.30
C LYS A 56 5.09 -7.02 0.69
N ARG A 57 6.05 -7.08 -0.24
CA ARG A 57 7.42 -7.54 0.05
C ARG A 57 8.15 -6.61 1.03
N GLN A 58 8.00 -5.31 0.87
CA GLN A 58 8.55 -4.33 1.83
C GLN A 58 7.99 -4.54 3.24
N ALA A 59 6.66 -4.61 3.37
CA ALA A 59 6.00 -4.87 4.64
C ALA A 59 6.52 -6.17 5.27
N LYS A 60 6.60 -7.23 4.47
CA LYS A 60 7.10 -8.52 4.96
C LYS A 60 8.56 -8.48 5.41
N ALA A 61 9.43 -7.75 4.72
CA ALA A 61 10.83 -7.61 5.12
C ALA A 61 10.96 -6.86 6.45
N LEU A 62 10.16 -5.82 6.67
CA LEU A 62 10.12 -5.09 7.95
C LEU A 62 9.56 -5.96 9.07
N ASP A 63 8.48 -6.70 8.83
CA ASP A 63 7.94 -7.64 9.82
C ASP A 63 8.98 -8.70 10.25
N LEU A 64 9.75 -9.24 9.29
CA LEU A 64 10.80 -10.22 9.59
C LEU A 64 11.95 -9.62 10.42
N LEU A 65 12.32 -8.36 10.16
CA LEU A 65 13.31 -7.62 10.95
C LEU A 65 12.80 -7.40 12.38
N ASP A 66 11.56 -6.93 12.51
CA ASP A 66 10.93 -6.65 13.80
C ASP A 66 10.83 -7.93 14.64
N ASP A 67 10.34 -9.04 14.06
CA ASP A 67 10.25 -10.34 14.72
C ASP A 67 11.63 -10.84 15.23
N ALA A 68 12.68 -10.67 14.41
CA ALA A 68 14.02 -11.11 14.76
C ALA A 68 14.63 -10.30 15.91
N LEU A 69 14.54 -8.96 15.85
CA LEU A 69 15.12 -8.09 16.87
C LEU A 69 14.27 -8.03 18.15
N ASP A 70 12.96 -8.25 18.08
CA ASP A 70 12.13 -8.47 19.27
C ASP A 70 12.58 -9.71 20.05
N ALA A 71 12.77 -10.83 19.35
CA ALA A 71 13.25 -12.06 19.98
C ALA A 71 14.63 -11.86 20.62
N GLU A 72 15.53 -11.12 19.96
CA GLU A 72 16.86 -10.83 20.50
C GLU A 72 16.81 -9.89 21.72
N ARG A 73 15.99 -8.83 21.67
CA ARG A 73 15.78 -7.93 22.82
C ARG A 73 15.23 -8.67 24.02
N ASP A 74 14.26 -9.55 23.82
CA ASP A 74 13.69 -10.36 24.90
C ASP A 74 14.71 -11.34 25.48
N ALA A 75 15.53 -11.97 24.63
CA ALA A 75 16.63 -12.83 25.06
C ALA A 75 17.72 -12.07 25.84
N VAL A 76 17.98 -10.81 25.49
CA VAL A 76 18.90 -9.91 26.20
C VAL A 76 18.31 -9.49 27.55
N ARG A 77 17.05 -9.06 27.57
CA ARG A 77 16.33 -8.66 28.80
C ARG A 77 16.17 -9.81 29.79
N ALA A 78 15.98 -11.03 29.31
CA ALA A 78 15.87 -12.23 30.16
C ALA A 78 17.14 -12.52 30.97
N LYS A 79 18.30 -11.94 30.59
CA LYS A 79 19.57 -12.08 31.31
C LYS A 79 19.80 -11.00 32.37
N ALA A 80 18.86 -10.06 32.53
CA ALA A 80 19.00 -8.95 33.45
C ALA A 80 19.01 -9.39 34.91
N ASP A 81 19.98 -8.88 35.66
CA ASP A 81 20.06 -8.94 37.12
C ASP A 81 20.53 -7.58 37.69
N ASN A 82 20.68 -7.51 39.01
CA ASN A 82 21.07 -6.27 39.69
C ASN A 82 22.50 -5.82 39.37
N ASP A 83 23.37 -6.72 38.91
CA ASP A 83 24.80 -6.45 38.68
C ASP A 83 25.08 -6.06 37.22
N ASN A 84 24.18 -6.40 36.28
CA ASN A 84 24.38 -6.20 34.84
C ASN A 84 23.34 -5.28 34.15
N TYR A 85 22.43 -4.65 34.91
CA TYR A 85 21.32 -3.88 34.36
C TYR A 85 21.72 -2.78 33.36
N GLU A 86 22.81 -2.05 33.63
CA GLU A 86 23.30 -1.00 32.73
C GLU A 86 23.82 -1.58 31.41
N GLU A 87 24.49 -2.74 31.45
CA GLU A 87 24.99 -3.43 30.26
C GLU A 87 23.83 -3.94 29.40
N VAL A 88 22.81 -4.54 30.02
CA VAL A 88 21.60 -4.98 29.32
C VAL A 88 20.89 -3.80 28.65
N THR A 89 20.77 -2.68 29.36
CA THR A 89 20.14 -1.46 28.82
C THR A 89 20.93 -0.90 27.64
N ALA A 90 22.27 -0.92 27.70
CA ALA A 90 23.12 -0.49 26.59
C ALA A 90 22.92 -1.38 25.35
N LYS A 91 22.90 -2.71 25.53
CA LYS A 91 22.68 -3.65 24.42
C LYS A 91 21.31 -3.50 23.77
N VAL A 92 20.25 -3.28 24.55
CA VAL A 92 18.91 -3.02 23.98
C VAL A 92 18.92 -1.76 23.12
N LYS A 93 19.61 -0.70 23.54
CA LYS A 93 19.75 0.52 22.72
C LYS A 93 20.56 0.29 21.44
N GLU A 94 21.58 -0.56 21.50
CA GLU A 94 22.33 -0.96 20.30
C GLU A 94 21.43 -1.69 19.30
N LEU A 95 20.60 -2.63 19.79
CA LEU A 95 19.61 -3.33 18.95
C LEU A 95 18.54 -2.39 18.39
N ASP A 96 18.04 -1.42 19.17
CA ASP A 96 17.09 -0.42 18.68
C ASP A 96 17.71 0.43 17.55
N ALA A 97 19.00 0.79 17.68
CA ALA A 97 19.72 1.52 16.64
C ALA A 97 19.98 0.66 15.39
N GLU A 98 20.27 -0.63 15.57
CA GLU A 98 20.41 -1.60 14.48
C GLU A 98 19.09 -1.80 13.74
N GLN A 99 17.96 -1.89 14.45
CA GLN A 99 16.61 -1.94 13.86
C GLN A 99 16.36 -0.73 12.97
N GLU A 100 16.61 0.49 13.48
CA GLU A 100 16.38 1.72 12.72
C GLU A 100 17.28 1.80 11.46
N ALA A 101 18.55 1.42 11.59
CA ALA A 101 19.49 1.42 10.46
C ALA A 101 19.06 0.41 9.38
N THR A 102 18.74 -0.81 9.79
CA THR A 102 18.36 -1.90 8.88
C THR A 102 17.02 -1.64 8.21
N ALA A 103 16.05 -1.10 8.95
CA ALA A 103 14.75 -0.71 8.39
C ALA A 103 14.92 0.34 7.27
N LYS A 104 15.80 1.33 7.45
CA LYS A 104 16.11 2.32 6.40
C LYS A 104 16.71 1.69 5.15
N GLU A 105 17.58 0.68 5.28
CA GLU A 105 18.13 -0.04 4.13
C GLU A 105 17.04 -0.79 3.36
N ILE A 106 16.16 -1.49 4.08
CA ILE A 106 15.00 -2.19 3.51
C ILE A 106 14.07 -1.21 2.79
N GLU A 107 13.73 -0.10 3.45
CA GLU A 107 12.88 0.95 2.88
C GLU A 107 13.49 1.52 1.61
N GLN A 108 14.78 1.89 1.61
CA GLN A 108 15.47 2.45 0.45
C GLN A 108 15.47 1.48 -0.75
N TYR A 109 15.70 0.19 -0.49
CA TYR A 109 15.66 -0.84 -1.54
C TYR A 109 14.28 -0.90 -2.20
N PHE A 110 13.21 -1.08 -1.41
CA PHE A 110 11.87 -1.21 -1.96
C PHE A 110 11.33 0.11 -2.52
N THR A 111 11.65 1.26 -1.93
CA THR A 111 11.33 2.58 -2.51
C THR A 111 11.92 2.71 -3.91
N THR A 112 13.18 2.32 -4.11
CA THR A 112 13.82 2.37 -5.44
C THR A 112 13.07 1.49 -6.45
N LYS A 113 12.72 0.26 -6.07
CA LYS A 113 11.97 -0.68 -6.93
C LYS A 113 10.56 -0.16 -7.26
N ILE A 114 9.87 0.41 -6.26
CA ILE A 114 8.54 0.99 -6.44
C ILE A 114 8.61 2.21 -7.35
N ASP A 115 9.60 3.09 -7.17
CA ASP A 115 9.85 4.25 -8.05
C ASP A 115 10.05 3.82 -9.51
N GLU A 116 10.84 2.79 -9.73
CA GLU A 116 11.08 2.21 -11.06
C GLU A 116 9.80 1.69 -11.70
N ALA A 117 9.02 0.90 -10.96
CA ALA A 117 7.72 0.41 -11.43
C ALA A 117 6.73 1.55 -11.71
N MET A 118 6.71 2.57 -10.85
CA MET A 118 5.82 3.72 -10.96
C MET A 118 6.13 4.62 -12.15
N LYS A 119 7.39 4.76 -12.56
CA LYS A 119 7.74 5.47 -13.82
C LYS A 119 7.03 4.88 -15.04
N GLY A 120 6.78 3.57 -15.05
CA GLY A 120 6.03 2.89 -16.11
C GLY A 120 4.50 3.06 -16.02
N LEU A 121 3.99 3.66 -14.95
CA LEU A 121 2.56 3.81 -14.66
C LEU A 121 2.12 5.27 -14.67
N THR A 122 2.97 6.21 -14.29
CA THR A 122 2.66 7.64 -14.29
C THR A 122 2.16 8.09 -15.66
N GLY A 123 1.03 8.81 -15.66
CA GLY A 123 0.34 9.26 -16.87
C GLY A 123 -0.66 8.26 -17.44
N LYS A 124 -0.70 7.01 -16.96
CA LYS A 124 -1.74 6.05 -17.36
C LYS A 124 -3.07 6.38 -16.70
N GLU A 125 -4.14 6.09 -17.43
CA GLU A 125 -5.50 6.30 -16.95
C GLU A 125 -6.01 5.08 -16.19
N ILE A 126 -6.73 5.34 -15.10
CA ILE A 126 -7.57 4.35 -14.42
C ILE A 126 -8.95 4.41 -15.06
N PRO A 127 -9.58 3.28 -15.40
CA PRO A 127 -10.95 3.28 -15.88
C PRO A 127 -11.89 4.01 -14.92
N VAL A 128 -12.73 4.89 -15.46
CA VAL A 128 -13.72 5.65 -14.68
C VAL A 128 -15.12 5.40 -15.23
N GLU A 129 -16.07 5.17 -14.32
CA GLU A 129 -17.49 5.06 -14.65
C GLU A 129 -18.30 6.12 -13.89
N PRO A 130 -18.59 7.27 -14.52
CA PRO A 130 -19.42 8.29 -13.91
C PRO A 130 -20.92 7.91 -13.90
N ASP A 131 -21.66 8.33 -12.87
CA ASP A 131 -23.12 8.43 -12.97
C ASP A 131 -23.48 9.47 -14.04
N ALA A 132 -23.97 8.98 -15.18
CA ALA A 132 -24.30 9.80 -16.34
C ALA A 132 -25.39 10.85 -16.10
N LYS A 133 -26.20 10.73 -15.03
CA LYS A 133 -27.20 11.76 -14.66
C LYS A 133 -26.55 12.98 -14.01
N THR A 134 -25.40 12.79 -13.39
CA THR A 134 -24.72 13.78 -12.55
C THR A 134 -23.47 14.30 -13.23
N TYR A 135 -22.72 13.43 -13.92
CA TYR A 135 -21.46 13.74 -14.57
C TYR A 135 -21.51 13.31 -16.04
N SER A 136 -21.14 14.21 -16.95
CA SER A 136 -21.13 13.96 -18.40
C SER A 136 -19.81 13.35 -18.88
N ALA A 137 -18.75 13.54 -18.12
CA ALA A 137 -17.44 12.94 -18.34
C ALA A 137 -16.70 12.81 -17.00
N ALA A 138 -15.79 11.85 -16.91
CA ALA A 138 -14.84 11.75 -15.82
C ALA A 138 -13.57 11.05 -16.28
N LYS A 139 -12.44 11.40 -15.65
CA LYS A 139 -11.12 10.85 -15.94
C LYS A 139 -10.32 10.72 -14.66
N ALA A 140 -9.42 9.73 -14.61
CA ALA A 140 -8.49 9.52 -13.51
C ALA A 140 -7.13 9.13 -14.08
N THR A 141 -6.07 9.82 -13.68
CA THR A 141 -4.70 9.60 -14.15
C THR A 141 -3.77 9.35 -12.99
N ILE A 142 -2.95 8.31 -13.08
CA ILE A 142 -1.92 7.99 -12.08
C ILE A 142 -0.84 9.08 -12.14
N VAL A 143 -0.54 9.70 -11.00
CA VAL A 143 0.47 10.75 -10.90
C VAL A 143 1.62 10.40 -9.97
N GLY A 144 1.47 9.35 -9.16
CA GLY A 144 2.53 8.87 -8.30
C GLY A 144 2.03 7.83 -7.32
N TYR A 145 2.81 7.62 -6.28
CA TYR A 145 2.45 6.83 -5.13
C TYR A 145 2.86 7.61 -3.88
N LYS A 146 2.12 7.42 -2.80
CA LYS A 146 2.41 7.97 -1.49
C LYS A 146 2.77 6.82 -0.59
N HIS A 147 4.03 6.80 -0.15
CA HIS A 147 4.43 5.92 0.92
C HIS A 147 3.71 6.38 2.21
N ALA A 148 2.86 5.53 2.78
CA ALA A 148 2.46 5.67 4.16
C ALA A 148 3.36 4.71 4.94
N GLY A 149 4.18 5.24 5.85
CA GLY A 149 5.02 4.39 6.70
C GLY A 149 4.19 3.28 7.34
N GLY A 150 4.74 2.06 7.40
CA GLY A 150 4.01 0.87 7.83
C GLY A 150 3.46 -0.01 6.69
N GLY A 151 4.16 -0.09 5.55
CA GLY A 151 4.00 -1.19 4.59
C GLY A 151 2.88 -1.04 3.54
N ASN A 152 1.89 -0.18 3.76
CA ASN A 152 0.78 0.02 2.80
C ASN A 152 0.92 1.38 2.09
N GLY A 153 1.65 1.41 0.98
CA GLY A 153 1.70 2.59 0.12
C GLY A 153 0.41 2.72 -0.70
N ASN A 154 0.00 3.95 -0.99
CA ASN A 154 -1.19 4.20 -1.80
C ASN A 154 -0.81 4.76 -3.17
N ILE A 155 -1.59 4.45 -4.20
CA ILE A 155 -1.44 5.10 -5.51
C ILE A 155 -2.09 6.48 -5.46
N VAL A 156 -1.40 7.48 -6.01
CA VAL A 156 -1.89 8.86 -6.08
C VAL A 156 -2.40 9.12 -7.48
N VAL A 157 -3.62 9.65 -7.55
CA VAL A 157 -4.36 9.87 -8.79
C VAL A 157 -4.87 11.29 -8.83
N ASN A 158 -4.72 11.94 -9.99
CA ASN A 158 -5.48 13.15 -10.30
C ASN A 158 -6.71 12.74 -11.08
N ALA A 159 -7.89 13.09 -10.57
CA ALA A 159 -9.14 12.87 -11.28
C ALA A 159 -9.77 14.20 -11.71
N SER A 160 -10.64 14.14 -12.72
CA SER A 160 -11.54 15.23 -13.04
C SER A 160 -12.91 14.69 -13.42
N PHE A 161 -13.92 15.53 -13.29
CA PHE A 161 -15.26 15.27 -13.77
C PHE A 161 -15.84 16.52 -14.43
N THR A 162 -16.77 16.34 -15.35
CA THR A 162 -17.58 17.41 -15.93
C THR A 162 -19.01 17.24 -15.46
N ALA A 163 -19.60 18.27 -14.87
CA ALA A 163 -20.97 18.21 -14.38
C ALA A 163 -21.97 18.12 -15.55
N ALA A 164 -22.88 17.15 -15.53
CA ALA A 164 -23.96 17.02 -16.53
C ALA A 164 -25.15 17.95 -16.24
N ARG A 165 -25.23 18.45 -15.00
CA ARG A 165 -26.27 19.32 -14.49
C ARG A 165 -25.66 20.24 -13.44
N GLN A 166 -26.41 21.27 -13.03
CA GLN A 166 -25.99 22.08 -11.90
C GLN A 166 -25.92 21.23 -10.62
N LEU A 167 -24.73 21.10 -10.03
CA LEU A 167 -24.52 20.41 -8.76
C LEU A 167 -24.71 21.41 -7.63
N LYS A 168 -25.87 21.34 -6.98
CA LYS A 168 -26.29 22.26 -5.93
C LYS A 168 -25.88 21.75 -4.55
N THR A 169 -25.74 22.68 -3.63
CA THR A 169 -25.58 22.42 -2.19
C THR A 169 -26.86 21.76 -1.65
N LEU A 170 -26.75 20.50 -1.20
CA LEU A 170 -27.86 19.76 -0.56
C LEU A 170 -28.01 20.22 0.89
N GLY A 171 -28.94 21.16 1.15
CA GLY A 171 -29.35 21.57 2.51
C GLY A 171 -28.27 22.16 3.44
N SER A 172 -27.02 22.24 3.00
CA SER A 172 -25.84 22.57 3.80
C SER A 172 -24.76 23.13 2.87
N LYS A 173 -23.90 23.99 3.39
CA LYS A 173 -23.01 24.96 2.71
C LYS A 173 -22.11 24.45 1.58
N TYR A 174 -22.06 23.15 1.30
CA TYR A 174 -21.04 22.53 0.46
C TYR A 174 -21.64 21.66 -0.64
N THR A 175 -20.98 21.63 -1.80
CA THR A 175 -21.23 20.68 -2.88
C THR A 175 -20.38 19.44 -2.63
N GLN A 176 -21.02 18.28 -2.52
CA GLN A 176 -20.35 17.02 -2.25
C GLN A 176 -20.08 16.27 -3.56
N VAL A 177 -18.86 15.75 -3.69
CA VAL A 177 -18.49 14.81 -4.75
C VAL A 177 -18.03 13.54 -4.07
N SER A 178 -18.65 12.42 -4.41
CA SER A 178 -18.31 11.10 -3.88
C SER A 178 -17.88 10.16 -5.01
N TRP A 179 -17.08 9.18 -4.64
CA TRP A 179 -16.67 8.13 -5.55
C TRP A 179 -16.45 6.82 -4.81
N ASN A 180 -16.59 5.72 -5.54
CA ASN A 180 -16.36 4.37 -5.06
C ASN A 180 -15.16 3.74 -5.77
N TRP A 181 -14.40 2.97 -5.00
CA TRP A 181 -13.38 2.05 -5.50
C TRP A 181 -14.06 0.73 -5.82
N ILE A 182 -13.93 0.27 -7.06
CA ILE A 182 -14.57 -0.96 -7.51
C ILE A 182 -13.49 -2.00 -7.80
N GLY A 183 -13.62 -3.15 -7.16
CA GLY A 183 -12.72 -4.30 -7.30
C GLY A 183 -12.89 -5.02 -8.65
N ALA A 184 -12.03 -5.98 -8.92
CA ALA A 184 -12.10 -6.79 -10.15
C ALA A 184 -13.39 -7.63 -10.25
N SER A 185 -13.96 -8.08 -9.13
CA SER A 185 -15.27 -8.77 -9.13
C SER A 185 -16.49 -7.84 -9.14
N GLY A 186 -16.27 -6.53 -9.18
CA GLY A 186 -17.33 -5.51 -9.26
C GLY A 186 -17.88 -5.04 -7.91
N GLU A 187 -17.37 -5.59 -6.81
CA GLU A 187 -17.67 -5.15 -5.45
C GLU A 187 -17.05 -3.80 -5.12
N ARG A 188 -17.68 -3.07 -4.20
CA ARG A 188 -17.10 -1.85 -3.64
C ARG A 188 -16.01 -2.23 -2.64
N THR A 189 -14.78 -1.85 -2.92
CA THR A 189 -13.62 -2.05 -2.03
C THR A 189 -13.37 -0.84 -1.12
N GLY A 190 -13.97 0.30 -1.44
CA GLY A 190 -13.95 1.50 -0.60
C GLY A 190 -14.60 2.71 -1.27
N SER A 191 -14.37 3.90 -0.71
CA SER A 191 -14.92 5.15 -1.23
C SER A 191 -14.11 6.36 -0.80
N GLY A 192 -14.32 7.49 -1.47
CA GLY A 192 -13.85 8.79 -1.05
C GLY A 192 -14.90 9.88 -1.28
N ILE A 193 -14.74 11.00 -0.57
CA ILE A 193 -15.61 12.16 -0.65
C ILE A 193 -14.75 13.41 -0.62
N ARG A 194 -15.13 14.43 -1.41
CA ARG A 194 -14.59 15.79 -1.31
C ARG A 194 -15.75 16.80 -1.27
N GLN A 195 -15.64 17.77 -0.38
CA GLN A 195 -16.59 18.87 -0.24
C GLN A 195 -16.00 20.15 -0.82
N PHE A 196 -16.86 20.94 -1.46
CA PHE A 196 -16.52 22.21 -2.08
C PHE A 196 -17.44 23.32 -1.59
N ASP A 197 -16.90 24.51 -1.38
CA ASP A 197 -17.65 25.67 -0.87
C ASP A 197 -18.55 26.32 -1.93
N THR A 198 -18.43 25.89 -3.19
CA THR A 198 -19.14 26.46 -4.34
C THR A 198 -19.94 25.40 -5.10
N PRO A 199 -21.10 25.75 -5.67
CA PRO A 199 -21.81 24.91 -6.63
C PRO A 199 -21.00 24.77 -7.93
N PHE A 200 -21.34 23.76 -8.72
CA PHE A 200 -20.79 23.58 -10.07
C PHE A 200 -21.89 23.78 -11.12
N GLU A 201 -21.58 24.56 -12.14
CA GLU A 201 -22.48 24.76 -13.27
C GLU A 201 -22.43 23.58 -14.24
N SER A 202 -23.50 23.40 -15.00
CA SER A 202 -23.52 22.37 -16.04
C SER A 202 -22.41 22.61 -17.07
N GLY A 203 -21.64 21.57 -17.38
CA GLY A 203 -20.49 21.65 -18.29
C GLY A 203 -19.18 22.12 -17.63
N GLU A 204 -19.20 22.48 -16.34
CA GLU A 204 -17.99 22.84 -15.61
C GLU A 204 -17.12 21.60 -15.37
N GLU A 205 -15.82 21.69 -15.71
CA GLU A 205 -14.83 20.68 -15.36
C GLU A 205 -14.21 21.00 -13.99
N VAL A 206 -14.26 20.02 -13.10
CA VAL A 206 -13.72 20.11 -11.75
C VAL A 206 -12.57 19.13 -11.60
N LYS A 207 -11.47 19.60 -11.03
CA LYS A 207 -10.27 18.79 -10.79
C LYS A 207 -10.20 18.35 -9.33
N LEU A 208 -9.83 17.08 -9.15
CA LEU A 208 -9.61 16.42 -7.89
C LEU A 208 -8.15 15.97 -7.83
N ASP A 209 -7.30 16.88 -7.35
CA ASP A 209 -5.88 16.57 -7.23
C ASP A 209 -5.61 15.64 -6.03
N SER A 210 -4.66 14.73 -6.23
CA SER A 210 -4.10 13.86 -5.20
C SER A 210 -5.12 13.02 -4.45
N ILE A 211 -5.99 12.31 -5.18
CA ILE A 211 -6.82 11.28 -4.57
C ILE A 211 -5.94 10.05 -4.30
N THR A 212 -6.03 9.57 -3.06
CA THR A 212 -5.39 8.35 -2.59
C THR A 212 -6.24 7.14 -2.95
N VAL A 213 -5.69 6.24 -3.74
CA VAL A 213 -6.33 5.00 -4.19
C VAL A 213 -5.64 3.83 -3.50
N PRO A 214 -6.38 2.99 -2.75
CA PRO A 214 -5.77 1.84 -2.10
C PRO A 214 -5.28 0.85 -3.14
N ASP A 215 -4.21 0.14 -2.83
CA ASP A 215 -3.48 -0.78 -3.70
C ASP A 215 -4.15 -2.16 -3.84
N ILE A 216 -5.40 -2.33 -3.39
CA ILE A 216 -6.12 -3.62 -3.38
C ILE A 216 -7.17 -3.74 -4.48
N ASP A 217 -6.92 -4.63 -5.44
CA ASP A 217 -7.85 -5.20 -6.45
C ASP A 217 -8.69 -4.20 -7.27
N ILE A 218 -8.36 -2.91 -7.25
CA ILE A 218 -9.14 -1.89 -7.97
C ILE A 218 -9.08 -2.14 -9.47
N SER A 219 -10.26 -2.15 -10.10
CA SER A 219 -10.44 -2.23 -11.55
C SER A 219 -10.93 -0.90 -12.14
N LYS A 220 -11.67 -0.10 -11.37
CA LYS A 220 -12.17 1.21 -11.79
C LYS A 220 -12.56 2.11 -10.62
N ILE A 221 -12.71 3.39 -10.93
CA ILE A 221 -13.28 4.42 -10.04
C ILE A 221 -14.69 4.74 -10.53
N SER A 222 -15.68 4.78 -9.64
CA SER A 222 -17.04 5.17 -10.00
C SER A 222 -17.45 6.45 -9.28
N PHE A 223 -17.73 7.53 -10.02
CA PHE A 223 -18.25 8.77 -9.45
C PHE A 223 -19.75 8.67 -9.22
N THR A 224 -20.20 9.03 -8.02
CA THR A 224 -21.57 8.79 -7.54
C THR A 224 -22.27 10.07 -7.07
N ASP A 225 -23.61 10.05 -7.10
CA ASP A 225 -24.50 11.13 -6.62
C ASP A 225 -25.04 10.79 -5.20
N ASP A 226 -24.13 10.40 -4.29
CA ASP A 226 -24.46 10.07 -2.89
C ASP A 226 -24.50 11.31 -1.98
#